data_AF-A0A927M3L9-F1
#
_entry.id   AF-A0A927M3L9-F1
#
_cell.length_a   1.000
_cell.length_b   1.000
_cell.length_c   1.000
_cell.angle_alpha   90.00
_cell.angle_beta   90.00
_cell.angle_gamma   90.00
#
_symmetry.space_group_name_H-M   'P 1'
#
loop_
_entity.id
_entity.type
_entity.pdbx_description
1 polymer ?
#
loop_
_entity_poly.entity_id
_entity_poly.type
_entity_poly.pdbx_seq_one_letter_code
_entity_poly.pdbx_strand_id
1 'polypeptide(L)'
;MGQAAWIYEKFAEWTDTDHDPEQVLTKDELLDNITLYWLTNTAASSARIYWEYAVAGTTTVKLDLPVGLSVFPREIVRVPRIWAERAFSDVVYFNDRVPAGGHFAAFEQPGIFTEEIRRFARQLR
;
A
#
# COMPACT_ATOMS: atom_id res chain seq x y z
N MET A 1 -4.53 14.69 20.19
CA MET A 1 -4.74 13.28 20.58
C MET A 1 -5.53 12.48 19.54
N GLY A 2 -6.72 12.91 19.10
CA GLY A 2 -7.54 12.13 18.13
C GLY A 2 -6.87 11.85 16.79
N GLN A 3 -6.24 12.85 16.15
CA GLN A 3 -5.56 12.68 14.85
C GLN A 3 -4.47 11.61 14.88
N ALA A 4 -3.60 11.67 15.88
CA ALA A 4 -2.49 10.74 16.03
C ALA A 4 -2.98 9.31 16.27
N ALA A 5 -3.97 9.12 17.16
CA ALA A 5 -4.54 7.81 17.43
C ALA A 5 -5.19 7.18 16.18
N TRP A 6 -5.92 7.99 15.40
CA TRP A 6 -6.60 7.51 14.20
C TRP A 6 -5.63 7.02 13.11
N ILE A 7 -4.51 7.72 12.91
CA ILE A 7 -3.49 7.31 11.94
C ILE A 7 -2.64 6.17 12.48
N TYR A 8 -2.20 6.25 13.75
CA TYR A 8 -1.30 5.27 14.35
C TYR A 8 -1.90 3.86 14.36
N GLU A 9 -3.20 3.73 14.61
CA GLU A 9 -3.88 2.43 14.55
C GLU A 9 -3.72 1.76 13.18
N LYS A 10 -3.67 2.51 12.08
CA LYS A 10 -3.41 1.92 10.76
C LYS A 10 -2.00 1.39 10.60
N PHE A 11 -1.01 2.08 11.15
CA PHE A 11 0.35 1.55 11.19
C PHE A 11 0.41 0.27 12.02
N ALA A 12 -0.24 0.25 13.19
CA ALA A 12 -0.27 -0.94 14.04
C ALA A 12 -0.95 -2.13 13.36
N GLU A 13 -2.11 -1.93 12.73
CA GLU A 13 -2.87 -3.02 12.12
C GLU A 13 -2.32 -3.48 10.76
N TRP A 14 -1.70 -2.59 9.98
CA TRP A 14 -1.43 -2.85 8.56
C TRP A 14 0.05 -3.00 8.20
N THR A 15 0.97 -2.77 9.14
CA THR A 15 2.38 -3.12 8.95
C THR A 15 2.60 -4.62 9.19
N ASP A 16 3.72 -5.16 8.71
CA ASP A 16 4.17 -6.52 9.03
C ASP A 16 4.79 -6.59 10.42
N THR A 17 4.00 -6.19 11.41
CA THR A 17 4.32 -6.21 12.82
C THR A 17 3.08 -6.66 13.58
N ASP A 18 3.25 -7.43 14.64
CA ASP A 18 2.12 -7.94 15.44
C ASP A 18 1.53 -6.82 16.33
N HIS A 19 0.89 -5.82 15.70
CA HIS A 19 0.35 -4.61 16.32
C HIS A 19 1.40 -3.67 16.95
N ASP A 20 2.67 -3.79 16.55
CA ASP A 20 3.79 -3.01 17.06
C ASP A 20 4.62 -2.40 15.92
N PRO A 21 4.12 -1.30 15.29
CA PRO A 21 4.70 -0.74 14.08
C PRO A 21 6.12 -0.20 14.30
N GLU A 22 6.50 0.02 15.56
CA GLU A 22 7.83 0.48 15.94
C GLU A 22 8.95 -0.53 15.64
N GLN A 23 8.60 -1.80 15.37
CA GLN A 23 9.56 -2.83 14.95
C GLN A 23 10.10 -2.60 13.53
N VAL A 24 9.36 -1.88 12.68
CA VAL A 24 9.74 -1.63 11.28
C VAL A 24 9.76 -0.15 10.90
N LEU A 25 9.14 0.72 11.70
CA LEU A 25 9.13 2.18 11.50
C LEU A 25 9.50 2.89 12.80
N THR A 26 10.44 3.83 12.76
CA THR A 26 10.79 4.62 13.94
C THR A 26 9.65 5.55 14.38
N LYS A 27 9.67 5.98 15.64
CA LYS A 27 8.69 6.98 16.13
C LYS A 27 8.70 8.26 15.33
N ASP A 28 9.89 8.73 14.92
CA ASP A 28 10.02 9.95 14.14
C ASP A 28 9.38 9.78 12.76
N GLU A 29 9.59 8.64 12.09
CA GLU A 29 8.93 8.30 10.82
C GLU A 29 7.39 8.28 10.94
N LEU A 30 6.87 7.67 12.01
CA LEU A 30 5.43 7.65 12.28
C LEU A 30 4.89 9.05 12.57
N LEU A 31 5.61 9.83 13.38
CA LEU A 31 5.23 11.19 13.75
C LEU A 31 5.36 12.16 12.58
N ASP A 32 6.31 11.99 11.67
CA ASP A 32 6.45 12.83 10.48
C ASP A 32 5.20 12.71 9.60
N ASN A 33 4.71 11.49 9.40
CA ASN A 33 3.47 11.26 8.66
C ASN A 33 2.27 11.91 9.37
N ILE A 34 2.10 11.66 10.67
CA ILE A 34 1.00 12.24 11.47
C ILE A 34 1.07 13.77 11.46
N THR A 35 2.27 14.33 11.57
CA THR A 35 2.53 15.77 11.62
C THR A 35 2.20 16.43 10.28
N LEU A 36 2.44 15.75 9.15
CA LEU A 36 2.01 16.24 7.84
C LEU A 36 0.50 16.49 7.79
N TYR A 37 -0.32 15.54 8.25
CA TYR A 37 -1.78 15.73 8.32
C TYR A 37 -2.18 16.83 9.29
N TRP A 38 -1.50 16.92 10.43
CA TRP A 38 -1.77 17.92 11.46
C TRP A 38 -1.48 19.34 10.99
N LEU A 39 -0.25 19.60 10.53
CA LEU A 39 0.20 20.94 10.15
C LEU A 39 -0.52 21.49 8.92
N THR A 40 -0.94 20.61 8.01
CA THR A 40 -1.71 21.01 6.82
C THR A 40 -3.22 21.10 7.09
N ASN A 41 -3.69 20.68 8.27
CA ASN A 41 -5.10 20.62 8.64
C ASN A 41 -5.94 19.82 7.62
N THR A 42 -5.42 18.69 7.14
CA THR A 42 -6.00 17.93 6.01
C THR A 42 -6.80 16.70 6.41
N ALA A 43 -7.05 16.48 7.71
CA ALA A 43 -7.81 15.31 8.18
C ALA A 43 -9.18 15.17 7.49
N ALA A 44 -9.94 16.26 7.39
CA ALA A 44 -11.26 16.24 6.78
C ALA A 44 -11.19 16.18 5.25
N SER A 45 -10.23 16.87 4.62
CA SER A 45 -10.10 16.88 3.16
C SER A 45 -9.60 15.54 2.63
N SER A 46 -8.66 14.89 3.31
CA SER A 46 -8.22 13.53 2.95
C SER A 46 -9.32 12.50 3.13
N ALA A 47 -10.17 12.64 4.15
CA ALA A 47 -11.30 11.73 4.37
C ALA A 47 -12.37 11.80 3.27
N ARG A 48 -12.49 12.93 2.55
CA ARG A 48 -13.51 13.09 1.49
C ARG A 48 -13.34 12.10 0.35
N ILE A 49 -12.12 11.64 0.05
CA ILE A 49 -11.90 10.65 -1.02
C ILE A 49 -12.69 9.35 -0.79
N TYR A 50 -12.92 8.97 0.46
CA TYR A 50 -13.72 7.80 0.81
C TYR A 50 -15.19 7.99 0.45
N TRP A 51 -15.73 9.19 0.68
CA TRP A 51 -17.10 9.53 0.28
C TRP A 51 -17.24 9.55 -1.24
N GLU A 52 -16.33 10.22 -1.94
CA GLU A 52 -16.34 10.29 -3.40
C GLU A 52 -16.24 8.90 -4.04
N TYR A 53 -15.38 8.03 -3.49
CA TYR A 53 -15.28 6.64 -3.93
C TYR A 53 -16.57 5.85 -3.70
N ALA A 54 -17.19 5.99 -2.51
CA ALA A 54 -18.43 5.29 -2.18
C ALA A 54 -19.60 5.74 -3.09
N VAL A 55 -19.64 7.01 -3.48
CA VAL A 55 -20.66 7.57 -4.38
C VAL A 55 -20.41 7.18 -5.84
N ALA A 56 -19.16 7.25 -6.30
CA ALA A 56 -18.79 6.90 -7.68
C ALA A 56 -19.00 5.41 -7.97
N GLY A 57 -18.82 4.55 -6.95
CA GLY A 57 -18.86 3.10 -7.10
C GLY A 57 -17.68 2.56 -7.89
N THR A 58 -17.61 1.23 -7.99
CA THR A 58 -16.52 0.55 -8.72
C THR A 58 -16.96 0.20 -10.12
N THR A 59 -16.31 0.78 -11.14
CA THR A 59 -16.42 0.30 -12.52
C THR A 59 -15.20 -0.55 -12.84
N THR A 60 -15.42 -1.80 -13.27
CA THR A 60 -14.32 -2.64 -13.76
C THR A 60 -13.96 -2.17 -15.16
N VAL A 61 -12.79 -1.55 -15.30
CA VAL A 61 -12.23 -1.21 -16.60
C VAL A 61 -11.16 -2.24 -16.91
N LYS A 62 -11.27 -2.88 -18.09
CA LYS A 62 -10.21 -3.76 -18.57
C LYS A 62 -9.00 -2.89 -18.92
N LEU A 63 -7.88 -3.12 -18.25
CA LEU A 63 -6.64 -2.40 -18.48
C LEU A 63 -5.78 -3.18 -19.48
N ASP A 64 -5.51 -2.57 -20.63
CA ASP A 64 -4.67 -3.13 -21.71
C ASP A 64 -3.25 -2.52 -21.73
N LEU A 65 -2.68 -2.31 -20.54
CA LEU A 65 -1.28 -1.89 -20.35
C LEU A 65 -0.51 -3.00 -19.63
N PRO A 66 0.82 -3.10 -19.82
CA PRO A 66 1.66 -4.00 -19.03
C PRO A 66 1.55 -3.70 -17.52
N VAL A 67 1.13 -4.68 -16.73
CA VAL A 67 0.94 -4.56 -15.28
C VAL A 67 1.94 -5.43 -14.52
N GLY A 68 2.52 -4.86 -13.46
CA GLY A 68 3.31 -5.56 -12.46
C GLY A 68 2.61 -5.59 -11.10
N LEU A 69 2.58 -6.76 -10.44
CA LEU A 69 2.05 -6.91 -9.09
C LEU A 69 3.08 -7.56 -8.16
N SER A 70 3.26 -6.98 -6.98
CA SER A 70 4.02 -7.58 -5.88
C SER A 70 3.09 -7.72 -4.69
N VAL A 71 2.85 -8.95 -4.22
CA VAL A 71 1.92 -9.23 -3.12
C VAL A 71 2.72 -9.43 -1.84
N PHE A 72 2.73 -8.38 -1.01
CA PHE A 72 3.38 -8.37 0.29
C PHE A 72 2.64 -9.28 1.29
N PRO A 73 3.36 -9.99 2.17
CA PRO A 73 2.78 -11.06 2.99
C PRO A 73 1.71 -10.59 3.99
N ARG A 74 1.79 -9.34 4.47
CA ARG A 74 0.82 -8.73 5.39
C ARG A 74 -0.05 -7.65 4.77
N GLU A 75 -0.14 -7.59 3.44
CA GLU A 75 -1.13 -6.74 2.80
C GLU A 75 -2.56 -7.14 3.22
N ILE A 76 -3.42 -6.14 3.41
CA ILE A 76 -4.82 -6.28 3.83
C ILE A 76 -5.60 -7.12 2.82
N VAL A 77 -5.33 -6.88 1.53
CA VAL A 77 -5.95 -7.60 0.40
C VAL A 77 -4.87 -8.25 -0.46
N ARG A 78 -4.62 -9.54 -0.18
CA ARG A 78 -3.69 -10.35 -0.97
C ARG A 78 -4.37 -10.88 -2.22
N VAL A 79 -4.07 -10.26 -3.36
CA VAL A 79 -4.67 -10.61 -4.65
C VAL A 79 -4.05 -11.90 -5.21
N PRO A 80 -4.84 -12.97 -5.43
CA PRO A 80 -4.36 -14.16 -6.14
C PRO A 80 -4.06 -13.85 -7.61
N ARG A 81 -3.07 -14.54 -8.20
CA ARG A 81 -2.71 -14.38 -9.62
C ARG A 81 -3.92 -14.50 -10.55
N ILE A 82 -4.79 -15.48 -10.33
CA ILE A 82 -5.99 -15.70 -11.14
C ILE A 82 -6.96 -14.50 -11.11
N TRP A 83 -6.98 -13.71 -10.05
CA TRP A 83 -7.79 -12.49 -10.02
C TRP A 83 -7.12 -11.35 -10.80
N ALA A 84 -5.80 -11.22 -10.68
CA ALA A 84 -5.05 -10.25 -11.47
C ALA A 84 -5.17 -10.51 -12.97
N GLU A 85 -5.04 -11.76 -13.42
CA GLU A 85 -5.18 -12.16 -14.83
C GLU A 85 -6.61 -12.04 -15.37
N ARG A 86 -7.62 -11.99 -14.49
CA ARG A 86 -9.01 -11.68 -14.89
C ARG A 86 -9.25 -10.17 -15.03
N ALA A 87 -8.57 -9.38 -14.22
CA ALA A 87 -8.73 -7.92 -14.21
C ALA A 87 -7.87 -7.23 -15.28
N PHE A 88 -6.69 -7.77 -15.56
CA PHE A 88 -5.67 -7.18 -16.44
C PHE A 88 -5.37 -8.13 -17.60
N SER A 89 -5.28 -7.59 -18.81
CA SER A 89 -5.00 -8.41 -20.00
C SER A 89 -3.52 -8.73 -20.19
N ASP A 90 -2.62 -7.96 -19.58
CA ASP A 90 -1.17 -8.10 -19.73
C ASP A 90 -0.44 -7.98 -18.39
N VAL A 91 -0.40 -9.08 -17.62
CA VAL A 91 0.37 -9.16 -16.36
C VAL A 91 1.80 -9.63 -16.65
N VAL A 92 2.71 -8.68 -16.85
CA VAL A 92 4.13 -8.97 -17.20
C VAL A 92 5.01 -9.30 -16.00
N TYR A 93 4.59 -8.91 -14.80
CA TYR A 93 5.29 -9.23 -13.57
C TYR A 93 4.31 -9.58 -12.46
N PHE A 94 4.52 -10.70 -11.78
CA PHE A 94 3.72 -11.05 -10.62
C PHE A 94 4.57 -11.85 -9.64
N ASN A 95 4.72 -11.33 -8.42
CA ASN A 95 5.44 -11.96 -7.34
C ASN A 95 4.58 -12.00 -6.07
N ASP A 96 4.16 -13.17 -5.65
CA ASP A 96 3.44 -13.42 -4.39
C ASP A 96 4.30 -14.09 -3.31
N ARG A 97 5.61 -14.12 -3.52
CA ARG A 97 6.62 -14.69 -2.62
C ARG A 97 7.56 -13.63 -2.08
N VAL A 98 7.05 -12.41 -1.91
CA VAL A 98 7.77 -11.31 -1.26
C VAL A 98 8.06 -11.71 0.20
N PRO A 99 9.28 -11.56 0.70
CA PRO A 99 9.67 -12.20 1.97
C PRO A 99 9.19 -11.48 3.24
N ALA A 100 8.90 -10.17 3.16
CA ALA A 100 8.47 -9.36 4.31
C ALA A 100 7.73 -8.10 3.84
N GLY A 101 6.95 -7.50 4.74
CA GLY A 101 6.28 -6.22 4.58
C GLY A 101 4.76 -6.31 4.52
N GLY A 102 4.10 -5.22 4.91
CA GLY A 102 2.66 -5.06 4.92
C GLY A 102 2.16 -4.07 3.89
N HIS A 103 1.15 -3.29 4.29
CA HIS A 103 0.47 -2.32 3.45
C HIS A 103 1.37 -1.15 3.05
N PHE A 104 2.31 -0.76 3.91
CA PHE A 104 3.21 0.36 3.67
C PHE A 104 4.54 -0.13 3.08
N ALA A 105 4.47 -0.98 2.05
CA ALA A 105 5.59 -1.71 1.47
C ALA A 105 6.89 -0.89 1.27
N ALA A 106 6.79 0.30 0.69
CA ALA A 106 7.95 1.18 0.46
C ALA A 106 8.54 1.77 1.74
N PHE A 107 7.70 1.96 2.77
CA PHE A 107 8.08 2.54 4.04
C PHE A 107 8.68 1.48 4.96
N GLU A 108 8.05 0.30 5.04
CA GLU A 108 8.51 -0.83 5.86
C GLU A 108 9.74 -1.53 5.27
N GLN A 109 9.76 -1.72 3.95
CA GLN A 109 10.75 -2.55 3.27
C GLN A 109 11.30 -1.85 2.01
N PRO A 110 11.94 -0.67 2.14
CA PRO A 110 12.37 0.14 0.98
C PRO A 110 13.29 -0.60 0.01
N GLY A 111 14.16 -1.47 0.54
CA GLY A 111 15.06 -2.30 -0.28
C GLY A 111 14.31 -3.34 -1.12
N ILE A 112 13.36 -4.07 -0.50
CA ILE A 112 12.53 -5.06 -1.20
C ILE A 112 11.66 -4.35 -2.25
N PHE A 113 10.95 -3.30 -1.85
CA PHE A 113 10.09 -2.52 -2.75
C PHE A 113 10.85 -2.00 -3.97
N THR A 114 12.05 -1.45 -3.77
CA THR A 114 12.90 -0.96 -4.86
C THR A 114 13.31 -2.08 -5.82
N GLU A 115 13.65 -3.26 -5.30
CA GLU A 115 14.02 -4.40 -6.15
C GLU A 115 12.83 -4.94 -6.95
N GLU A 116 11.64 -5.00 -6.35
CA GLU A 116 10.41 -5.38 -7.04
C GLU A 116 10.09 -4.42 -8.20
N ILE A 117 10.21 -3.10 -7.99
CA ILE A 117 10.08 -2.10 -9.07
C ILE A 117 11.12 -2.34 -10.17
N ARG A 118 12.38 -2.60 -9.81
CA ARG A 118 13.44 -2.85 -10.79
C ARG A 118 13.20 -4.13 -11.58
N ARG A 119 12.68 -5.19 -10.96
CA ARG A 119 12.30 -6.44 -11.62
C ARG A 119 11.19 -6.23 -12.63
N PHE A 120 10.14 -5.52 -12.24
CA PHE A 120 9.07 -5.11 -13.14
C PHE A 120 9.60 -4.27 -14.31
N ALA A 121 10.39 -3.23 -14.04
CA ALA A 121 10.93 -2.34 -15.07
C ALA A 121 11.83 -3.07 -16.08
N ARG A 122 12.50 -4.16 -15.69
CA ARG A 122 13.26 -5.01 -16.62
C ARG A 122 12.38 -5.81 -17.59
N GLN A 123 11.10 -6.03 -17.28
CA GLN A 123 10.14 -6.68 -18.20
C GLN A 123 9.61 -5.73 -19.28
N LEU A 124 9.75 -4.41 -19.08
CA LEU A 124 9.25 -3.38 -19.99
C LEU A 124 10.29 -2.90 -21.02
N ARG A 125 11.50 -3.46 -20.98
CA ARG A 125 12.64 -3.05 -21.82
C ARG A 125 12.73 -3.85 -23.10
#